data_AF-A0A9Q3IZK9-F1
#
_entry.id   AF-A0A9Q3IZK9-F1
#
_cell.length_a   1.000
_cell.length_b   1.000
_cell.length_c   1.000
_cell.angle_alpha   90.00
_cell.angle_beta   90.00
_cell.angle_gamma   90.00
#
_symmetry.space_group_name_H-M   'P 1'
#
loop_
_entity.id
_entity.type
_entity.pdbx_description
1 polymer ?
#
loop_
_entity_poly.entity_id
_entity_poly.type
_entity_poly.pdbx_seq_one_letter_code
_entity_poly.pdbx_strand_id
1 'polypeptide(L)'
;MENHLLQIEGVQYSIPSNNMYPLGILDTNIVFPNATESIRMKTEIVLMENCASQHIIFGNDYLNIYGIDINNHKDRYFTIGENKRPKFAFFNIPKQIYVISSVENTHKEEFVSNKIVEAKINPSLSPKMRQELINVLYTNNNAFAFDNEPLGAIKGH
;
A
#
# COMPACT_ATOMS: atom_id res chain seq x y z
N MET A 1 -3.98 1.83 -14.34
CA MET A 1 -4.91 1.51 -13.23
C MET A 1 -5.99 2.59 -13.04
N GLU A 2 -5.79 3.82 -13.54
CA GLU A 2 -6.74 4.94 -13.38
C GLU A 2 -8.12 4.73 -14.00
N ASN A 3 -8.25 3.93 -15.07
CA ASN A 3 -9.50 3.75 -15.82
C ASN A 3 -10.63 3.00 -15.08
N HIS A 4 -10.46 2.62 -13.81
CA HIS A 4 -11.46 1.87 -13.02
C HIS A 4 -11.87 2.59 -11.73
N LEU A 5 -11.36 3.80 -11.50
CA LEU A 5 -11.70 4.59 -10.32
C LEU A 5 -12.90 5.48 -10.62
N LEU A 6 -13.81 5.58 -9.66
CA LEU A 6 -14.89 6.56 -9.73
C LEU A 6 -14.33 7.96 -9.43
N GLN A 7 -14.93 8.97 -10.06
CA GLN A 7 -14.52 10.36 -9.87
C GLN A 7 -14.90 10.88 -8.50
N ILE A 8 -14.12 11.84 -8.01
CA ILE A 8 -14.34 12.51 -6.71
C ILE A 8 -14.82 13.92 -6.99
N GLU A 9 -16.04 14.23 -6.56
CA GLU A 9 -16.64 15.55 -6.77
C GLU A 9 -16.67 16.35 -5.46
N GLY A 10 -15.93 17.46 -5.43
CA GLY A 10 -16.14 18.54 -4.46
C GLY A 10 -15.73 18.27 -3.00
N VAL A 11 -15.06 17.15 -2.70
CA VAL A 11 -14.62 16.82 -1.33
C VAL A 11 -13.15 17.18 -1.13
N GLN A 12 -12.87 18.01 -0.12
CA GLN A 12 -11.51 18.27 0.34
C GLN A 12 -11.13 17.32 1.48
N TYR A 13 -9.97 16.70 1.35
CA TYR A 13 -9.40 15.85 2.40
C TYR A 13 -8.15 16.53 2.95
N SER A 14 -8.04 16.61 4.27
CA SER A 14 -6.89 17.19 4.95
C SER A 14 -6.55 16.36 6.17
N ILE A 15 -5.26 16.15 6.40
CA ILE A 15 -4.73 15.72 7.70
C ILE A 15 -4.17 16.94 8.42
N PRO A 16 -3.99 16.90 9.76
CA PRO A 16 -3.53 18.07 10.52
C PRO A 16 -2.21 18.68 10.02
N SER A 17 -1.37 17.88 9.36
CA SER A 17 -0.05 18.28 8.87
C SER A 17 -0.02 18.74 7.41
N ASN A 18 -0.99 18.36 6.57
CA ASN A 18 -0.97 18.60 5.12
C ASN A 18 -2.34 18.38 4.46
N ASN A 19 -2.52 18.98 3.28
CA ASN A 19 -3.63 18.65 2.39
C ASN A 19 -3.42 17.28 1.75
N MET A 20 -4.50 16.54 1.52
CA MET A 20 -4.50 15.24 0.87
C MET A 20 -5.02 15.38 -0.56
N TYR A 21 -4.34 14.74 -1.51
CA TYR A 21 -4.70 14.77 -2.94
C TYR A 21 -5.38 13.45 -3.32
N PRO A 22 -6.70 13.46 -3.53
CA PRO A 22 -7.42 12.24 -3.85
C PRO A 22 -7.27 11.88 -5.33
N LEU A 23 -7.02 10.60 -5.62
CA LEU A 23 -6.88 10.06 -6.98
C LEU A 23 -8.20 9.53 -7.55
N GLY A 24 -9.06 8.99 -6.70
CA GLY A 24 -10.33 8.39 -7.11
C GLY A 24 -10.90 7.45 -6.05
N ILE A 25 -12.11 6.95 -6.29
CA ILE A 25 -12.79 6.02 -5.37
C ILE A 25 -12.74 4.60 -5.93
N LEU A 26 -12.36 3.66 -5.08
CA LEU A 26 -12.42 2.23 -5.32
C LEU A 26 -13.65 1.63 -4.61
N ASP A 27 -14.67 1.23 -5.37
CA ASP A 27 -15.79 0.42 -4.85
C ASP A 27 -15.34 -1.05 -4.76
N THR A 28 -15.27 -1.59 -3.55
CA THR A 28 -14.85 -2.97 -3.30
C THR A 28 -15.48 -3.52 -2.03
N ASN A 29 -15.35 -4.84 -1.85
CA ASN A 29 -15.75 -5.50 -0.62
C ASN A 29 -14.54 -5.84 0.23
N ILE A 30 -14.52 -5.40 1.49
CA ILE A 30 -13.55 -5.84 2.48
C ILE A 30 -14.14 -7.03 3.24
N VAL A 31 -13.41 -8.15 3.25
CA VAL A 31 -13.83 -9.38 3.93
C VAL A 31 -12.98 -9.56 5.18
N PHE A 32 -13.65 -9.69 6.33
CA PHE A 32 -13.06 -10.03 7.61
C PHE A 32 -13.31 -11.52 7.88
N PRO A 33 -12.32 -12.39 7.69
CA PRO A 33 -12.48 -13.81 7.94
C PRO A 33 -12.60 -14.06 9.44
N ASN A 34 -13.56 -14.90 9.83
CA ASN A 34 -13.68 -15.44 11.18
C ASN A 34 -13.88 -16.96 11.09
N ALA A 35 -13.54 -17.68 12.16
CA ALA A 35 -13.72 -19.13 12.24
C ALA A 35 -15.21 -19.53 12.23
N THR A 36 -16.10 -18.66 12.71
CA THR A 36 -17.55 -18.91 12.73
C THR A 36 -18.24 -18.37 11.49
N GLU A 37 -18.02 -17.10 11.17
CA GLU A 37 -18.69 -16.42 10.05
C GLU A 37 -17.81 -15.29 9.52
N SER A 38 -17.49 -15.34 8.22
CA SER A 38 -16.79 -14.24 7.55
C SER A 38 -17.73 -13.08 7.31
N ILE A 39 -17.30 -11.87 7.66
CA ILE A 39 -18.10 -10.65 7.45
C ILE A 39 -17.63 -9.97 6.17
N ARG A 40 -18.57 -9.56 5.32
CA ARG A 40 -18.30 -8.79 4.11
C ARG A 40 -18.87 -7.39 4.26
N MET A 41 -18.01 -6.39 4.16
CA MET A 41 -18.39 -4.97 4.16
C MET A 41 -18.26 -4.43 2.74
N LYS A 42 -19.33 -3.85 2.20
CA LYS A 42 -19.24 -3.06 0.97
C LYS A 42 -18.66 -1.70 1.31
N THR A 43 -17.58 -1.33 0.63
CA THR A 43 -16.78 -0.15 0.98
C THR A 43 -16.36 0.63 -0.26
N GLU A 44 -16.53 1.94 -0.19
CA GLU A 44 -15.96 2.92 -1.09
C GLU A 44 -14.69 3.48 -0.44
N ILE A 45 -13.53 3.18 -1.03
CA ILE A 45 -12.23 3.58 -0.51
C ILE A 45 -11.69 4.72 -1.36
N VAL A 46 -11.42 5.86 -0.73
CA VAL A 46 -10.75 6.97 -1.38
C VAL A 46 -9.25 6.69 -1.47
N LEU A 47 -8.73 6.60 -2.69
CA LEU A 47 -7.30 6.48 -2.93
C LEU A 47 -6.66 7.87 -2.90
N MET A 48 -5.53 7.98 -2.23
CA MET A 48 -4.81 9.23 -2.01
C MET A 48 -3.41 9.13 -2.60
N GLU A 49 -2.97 10.16 -3.31
CA GLU A 49 -1.64 10.23 -3.92
C GLU A 49 -0.54 10.40 -2.86
N ASN A 50 -0.78 11.26 -1.87
CA ASN A 50 0.22 11.68 -0.89
C ASN A 50 -0.04 11.15 0.53
N CYS A 51 -0.70 9.99 0.67
CA CYS A 51 -0.89 9.35 1.96
C CYS A 51 0.35 8.55 2.38
N ALA A 52 0.97 8.94 3.50
CA ALA A 52 2.11 8.21 4.06
C ALA A 52 1.73 6.90 4.79
N SER A 53 0.44 6.67 5.05
CA SER A 53 -0.04 5.48 5.78
C SER A 53 -0.15 4.27 4.85
N GLN A 54 0.39 3.13 5.29
CA GLN A 54 0.19 1.83 4.64
C GLN A 54 -1.11 1.12 5.09
N HIS A 55 -1.91 1.78 5.93
CA HIS A 55 -3.13 1.21 6.49
C HIS A 55 -4.37 1.85 5.85
N ILE A 56 -5.39 1.03 5.63
CA ILE A 56 -6.74 1.52 5.32
C ILE A 56 -7.31 2.17 6.58
N ILE A 57 -7.87 3.38 6.41
CA ILE A 57 -8.49 4.13 7.49
C ILE A 57 -10.00 4.00 7.34
N PHE A 58 -10.66 3.43 8.35
CA PHE A 58 -12.11 3.45 8.45
C PHE A 58 -12.55 4.69 9.21
N GLY A 59 -13.38 5.51 8.57
CA GLY A 59 -14.01 6.66 9.21
C GLY A 59 -15.14 6.26 10.16
N ASN A 60 -15.64 7.25 10.91
CA ASN A 60 -16.75 7.05 11.85
C ASN A 60 -18.04 6.61 11.16
N ASP A 61 -18.24 6.99 9.90
CA ASP A 61 -19.32 6.52 9.04
C ASP A 61 -19.36 4.99 8.96
N TYR A 62 -18.24 4.36 8.60
CA TYR A 62 -18.14 2.90 8.55
C TYR A 62 -18.24 2.25 9.92
N LEU A 63 -17.67 2.88 10.96
CA LEU A 63 -17.81 2.38 12.33
C LEU A 63 -19.29 2.32 12.74
N ASN A 64 -20.07 3.35 12.41
CA ASN A 64 -21.49 3.42 12.74
C ASN A 64 -22.34 2.47 11.89
N ILE A 65 -22.14 2.46 10.56
CA ILE A 65 -22.95 1.65 9.62
C ILE A 65 -22.79 0.16 9.91
N TYR A 66 -21.58 -0.29 10.23
CA TYR A 66 -21.28 -1.71 10.46
C TYR A 66 -21.27 -2.09 11.95
N GLY A 67 -21.55 -1.16 12.86
CA GLY A 67 -21.54 -1.42 14.31
C GLY A 67 -20.19 -1.90 14.81
N ILE A 68 -19.12 -1.19 14.42
CA ILE A 68 -17.75 -1.54 14.79
C ILE A 68 -17.42 -0.94 16.16
N ASP A 69 -17.22 -1.81 17.14
CA ASP A 69 -16.86 -1.44 18.51
C ASP A 69 -15.40 -1.80 18.79
N ILE A 70 -14.62 -0.84 19.27
CA ILE A 70 -13.21 -1.04 19.67
C ILE A 70 -13.13 -1.25 21.18
N ASN A 71 -12.64 -2.41 21.59
CA ASN A 71 -12.47 -2.77 23.00
C ASN A 71 -10.98 -2.76 23.37
N ASN A 72 -10.62 -1.90 24.34
CA ASN A 72 -9.23 -1.69 24.79
C ASN A 72 -8.91 -2.35 26.14
N HIS A 73 -9.80 -3.18 26.69
CA HIS A 73 -9.65 -3.73 28.03
C HIS A 73 -9.09 -5.16 28.01
N LYS A 74 -8.02 -5.42 28.77
CA LYS A 74 -7.19 -6.65 28.76
C LYS A 74 -6.47 -6.88 27.43
N ASP A 75 -7.20 -7.43 26.46
CA ASP A 75 -6.72 -7.68 25.11
C ASP A 75 -7.40 -6.69 24.16
N ARG A 76 -6.62 -6.05 23.28
CA ARG A 76 -7.21 -5.15 22.28
C ARG A 76 -7.88 -5.99 21.19
N TYR A 77 -9.17 -5.78 20.99
CA TYR A 77 -9.93 -6.37 19.90
C TYR A 77 -11.02 -5.42 19.41
N PHE A 78 -11.52 -5.64 18.21
CA PHE A 78 -12.73 -5.01 17.71
C PHE A 78 -13.81 -6.04 17.42
N THR A 79 -15.06 -5.62 17.45
CA THR A 79 -16.21 -6.41 17.02
C THR A 79 -16.89 -5.71 15.87
N ILE A 80 -17.51 -6.47 14.96
CA ILE A 80 -18.33 -5.92 13.89
C ILE A 80 -19.74 -6.49 14.03
N GLY A 81 -20.76 -5.63 13.92
CA GLY A 81 -22.18 -5.99 13.92
C GLY A 81 -22.87 -5.89 15.28
N GLU A 82 -24.20 -5.75 15.23
CA GLU A 82 -25.08 -5.42 16.38
C GLU A 82 -25.00 -6.39 17.56
N ASN A 83 -24.64 -7.66 17.32
CA ASN A 83 -24.63 -8.69 18.35
C ASN A 83 -23.24 -8.94 18.99
N LYS A 84 -22.21 -8.15 18.66
CA LYS A 84 -20.83 -8.29 19.19
C LYS A 84 -20.24 -9.72 19.08
N ARG A 85 -20.73 -10.53 18.12
CA ARG A 85 -20.44 -11.97 18.05
C ARG A 85 -19.03 -12.27 17.51
N PRO A 86 -18.59 -11.69 16.38
CA PRO A 86 -17.25 -11.94 15.89
C PRO A 86 -16.27 -10.95 16.52
N LYS A 87 -15.37 -11.46 17.34
CA LYS A 87 -14.23 -10.71 17.90
C LYS A 87 -13.03 -10.86 16.97
N PHE A 88 -12.43 -9.74 16.62
CA PHE A 88 -11.23 -9.66 15.80
C PHE A 88 -10.13 -9.06 16.66
N ALA A 89 -9.13 -9.85 17.00
CA ALA A 89 -8.03 -9.36 17.79
C ALA A 89 -7.08 -8.50 16.94
N PHE A 90 -6.52 -7.44 17.52
CA PHE A 90 -5.52 -6.60 16.86
C PHE A 90 -4.12 -7.23 16.83
N PHE A 91 -3.97 -8.55 17.00
CA PHE A 91 -2.67 -9.20 17.22
C PHE A 91 -1.67 -8.96 16.07
N ASN A 92 -0.40 -8.82 16.46
CA ASN A 92 0.80 -8.77 15.63
C ASN A 92 0.81 -9.95 14.65
N ILE A 93 0.20 -9.77 13.48
CA ILE A 93 0.52 -10.61 12.33
C ILE A 93 2.02 -10.38 12.12
N PRO A 94 2.90 -11.40 12.25
CA PRO A 94 4.27 -11.24 11.77
C PRO A 94 4.15 -10.74 10.33
N LYS A 95 4.92 -9.71 9.98
CA LYS A 95 4.92 -8.94 8.72
C LYS A 95 4.95 -9.73 7.38
N GLN A 96 4.53 -10.99 7.33
CA GLN A 96 4.05 -11.65 6.12
C GLN A 96 2.68 -11.06 5.76
N ILE A 97 2.70 -9.79 5.37
CA ILE A 97 1.76 -9.29 4.38
C ILE A 97 1.96 -10.26 3.21
N TYR A 98 0.93 -11.03 2.83
CA TYR A 98 0.90 -11.66 1.52
C TYR A 98 0.81 -10.52 0.51
N VAL A 99 1.95 -9.90 0.23
CA VAL A 99 2.11 -8.98 -0.90
C VAL A 99 1.81 -9.87 -2.09
N ILE A 100 0.66 -9.63 -2.72
CA ILE A 100 0.37 -10.20 -4.01
C ILE A 100 1.53 -9.74 -4.90
N SER A 101 2.41 -10.68 -5.26
CA SER A 101 3.71 -10.49 -5.91
C SER A 101 3.64 -9.80 -7.28
N SER A 102 2.45 -9.40 -7.71
CA SER A 102 2.20 -8.66 -8.94
C SER A 102 2.73 -7.22 -8.88
N VAL A 103 2.74 -6.57 -7.71
CA VAL A 103 3.17 -5.16 -7.60
C VAL A 103 4.69 -5.00 -7.72
N GLU A 104 5.47 -5.95 -7.20
CA GLU A 104 6.94 -5.91 -7.29
C GLU A 104 7.45 -6.03 -8.73
N ASN A 105 6.76 -6.79 -9.58
CA ASN A 105 7.17 -6.96 -10.98
C ASN A 105 6.93 -5.70 -11.82
N THR A 106 5.82 -4.98 -11.59
CA THR A 106 5.50 -3.76 -12.36
C THR A 106 6.54 -2.66 -12.14
N HIS A 107 6.95 -2.42 -10.89
CA HIS A 107 7.96 -1.39 -10.58
C HIS A 107 9.36 -1.76 -11.07
N LYS A 108 9.66 -3.05 -11.16
CA LYS A 108 10.92 -3.54 -11.70
C LYS A 108 10.98 -3.39 -13.23
N GLU A 109 9.89 -3.67 -13.93
CA GLU A 109 9.78 -3.44 -15.37
C GLU A 109 9.92 -1.95 -15.72
N GLU A 110 9.28 -1.08 -14.93
CA GLU A 110 9.41 0.38 -15.05
C GLU A 110 10.85 0.86 -14.80
N PHE A 111 11.51 0.32 -13.76
CA PHE A 111 12.92 0.59 -13.48
C PHE A 111 13.83 0.17 -14.65
N VAL A 112 13.56 -0.99 -15.26
CA VAL A 112 14.35 -1.45 -16.40
C VAL A 112 14.15 -0.53 -17.61
N SER A 113 12.90 -0.23 -17.96
CA SER A 113 12.55 0.58 -19.12
C SER A 113 13.01 2.04 -19.01
N ASN A 114 12.95 2.64 -17.83
CA ASN A 114 13.25 4.06 -17.66
C ASN A 114 14.70 4.33 -17.26
N LYS A 115 15.35 3.44 -16.50
CA LYS A 115 16.71 3.69 -15.96
C LYS A 115 17.78 2.78 -16.56
N ILE A 116 17.48 1.50 -16.76
CA ILE A 116 18.47 0.54 -17.26
C ILE A 116 18.63 0.62 -18.77
N VAL A 117 17.62 1.07 -19.52
CA VAL A 117 17.73 1.26 -20.97
C VAL A 117 18.86 2.21 -21.35
N GLU A 118 19.11 3.25 -20.55
CA GLU A 118 20.20 4.20 -20.78
C GLU A 118 21.56 3.72 -20.22
N ALA A 119 21.55 2.69 -19.38
CA ALA A 119 22.75 2.16 -18.75
C ALA A 119 23.59 1.33 -19.74
N LYS A 120 24.88 1.65 -19.84
CA LYS A 120 25.83 0.87 -20.65
C LYS A 120 26.25 -0.41 -19.93
N ILE A 121 25.39 -1.43 -19.97
CA ILE A 121 25.70 -2.77 -19.48
C ILE A 121 26.58 -3.51 -20.50
N ASN A 122 27.61 -4.20 -20.01
CA ASN A 122 28.54 -4.94 -20.86
C ASN A 122 27.79 -6.01 -21.70
N PRO A 123 27.90 -6.00 -23.05
CA PRO A 123 27.20 -6.94 -23.91
C PRO A 123 27.69 -8.40 -23.78
N SER A 124 28.85 -8.63 -23.18
CA SER A 124 29.41 -9.97 -22.95
C SER A 124 28.76 -10.70 -21.76
N LEU A 125 27.83 -10.06 -21.04
CA LEU A 125 27.10 -10.69 -19.94
C LEU A 125 26.08 -11.70 -20.46
N SER A 126 26.08 -12.91 -19.88
CA SER A 126 25.03 -13.88 -20.17
C SER A 126 23.66 -13.36 -19.71
N PRO A 127 22.55 -13.82 -20.31
CA PRO A 127 21.20 -13.39 -19.92
C PRO A 127 20.92 -13.57 -18.42
N LYS A 128 21.44 -14.65 -17.83
CA LYS A 128 21.30 -14.95 -16.40
C LYS A 128 22.04 -13.92 -15.54
N MET A 129 23.31 -13.64 -15.86
CA MET A 129 24.11 -12.65 -15.13
C MET A 129 23.52 -11.24 -15.27
N ARG A 130 22.96 -10.91 -16.44
CA ARG A 130 22.27 -9.65 -16.66
C ARG A 130 21.05 -9.52 -15.76
N GLN A 131 20.26 -10.59 -15.62
CA GLN A 131 19.10 -10.59 -14.73
C GLN A 131 19.50 -10.45 -13.25
N GLU A 132 20.55 -11.16 -12.83
CA GLU A 132 21.09 -11.04 -11.47
C GLU A 132 21.60 -9.62 -11.19
N LEU A 133 22.28 -9.00 -12.15
CA LEU A 133 22.72 -7.61 -12.04
C LEU A 133 21.53 -6.64 -11.89
N ILE A 134 20.51 -6.78 -12.74
CA ILE A 134 19.29 -5.95 -12.65
C ILE A 134 18.62 -6.12 -11.28
N ASN A 135 18.58 -7.32 -10.73
CA ASN A 135 18.03 -7.56 -9.39
C ASN A 135 18.82 -6.80 -8.32
N VAL A 136 20.15 -6.86 -8.35
CA VAL A 136 21.01 -6.17 -7.39
C VAL A 136 20.84 -4.64 -7.50
N LEU A 137 20.80 -4.11 -8.72
CA LEU A 137 20.58 -2.68 -8.97
C LEU A 137 19.20 -2.23 -8.49
N TYR A 138 18.16 -3.01 -8.73
CA TYR A 138 16.80 -2.71 -8.26
C TYR A 138 16.71 -2.71 -6.74
N THR A 139 17.29 -3.70 -6.07
CA THR A 139 17.34 -3.78 -4.60
C THR A 139 18.04 -2.57 -3.97
N ASN A 140 19.07 -2.04 -4.64
CA ASN A 140 19.83 -0.89 -4.15
C ASN A 140 19.42 0.44 -4.82
N ASN A 141 18.24 0.51 -5.44
CA ASN A 141 17.81 1.69 -6.22
C ASN A 141 17.85 3.00 -5.40
N ASN A 142 17.59 2.92 -4.10
CA ASN A 142 17.60 4.07 -3.19
C ASN A 142 19.01 4.59 -2.85
N ALA A 143 20.08 3.87 -3.23
CA ALA A 143 21.46 4.29 -3.02
C ALA A 143 22.03 5.09 -4.20
N PHE A 144 21.33 5.15 -5.33
CA PHE A 144 21.76 5.95 -6.47
C PHE A 144 21.28 7.39 -6.33
N ALA A 145 22.19 8.33 -6.57
CA ALA A 145 21.86 9.74 -6.66
C ALA A 145 21.03 10.02 -7.93
N PHE A 146 20.06 10.90 -7.82
CA PHE A 146 19.26 11.38 -8.93
C PHE A 146 19.82 12.72 -9.46
N ASP A 147 19.51 13.09 -10.70
CA ASP A 147 20.00 14.34 -11.33
C ASP A 147 19.57 15.62 -10.58
N ASN A 148 18.55 15.51 -9.72
CA ASN A 148 18.06 16.57 -8.85
C ASN A 148 18.71 16.58 -7.46
N GLU A 149 19.59 15.62 -7.15
CA GLU A 149 20.34 15.55 -5.90
C GLU A 149 21.79 15.97 -6.14
N PRO A 150 22.37 16.87 -5.31
CA PRO A 150 23.76 17.29 -5.49
C PRO A 150 24.68 16.07 -5.36
N LEU A 151 25.56 15.88 -6.36
CA LEU A 151 26.60 14.85 -6.37
C LEU A 151 27.44 14.95 -5.09
N GLY A 152 27.18 14.06 -4.13
CA GLY A 152 27.81 14.07 -2.80
C GLY A 152 26.90 13.68 -1.62
N ALA A 153 25.59 13.59 -1.81
CA ALA A 153 24.66 13.14 -0.77
C ALA A 153 24.62 11.61 -0.64
N ILE A 154 25.71 10.99 -0.16
CA ILE A 154 25.68 9.59 0.28
C ILE A 154 24.78 9.52 1.52
N LYS A 155 23.57 8.98 1.38
CA LYS A 155 22.75 8.62 2.55
C LYS A 155 23.29 7.32 3.15
N GLY A 156 23.83 7.40 4.37
CA GLY A 156 24.22 6.24 5.16
C GLY A 156 25.73 6.05 5.36
N HIS A 157 26.45 7.12 5.70
CA HIS A 157 27.69 7.00 6.47
C HIS A 157 27.40 7.17 7.96
#